data_AF-A0A1Z5IZH7-F1
#
_entry.id   AF-A0A1Z5IZH7-F1
#
_cell.length_a   1.000
_cell.length_b   1.000
_cell.length_c   1.000
_cell.angle_alpha   90.00
_cell.angle_beta   90.00
_cell.angle_gamma   90.00
#
_symmetry.space_group_name_H-M   'P 1'
#
loop_
_entity.id
_entity.type
_entity.pdbx_description
1 polymer ?
#
loop_
_entity_poly.entity_id
_entity_poly.type
_entity_poly.pdbx_seq_one_letter_code
_entity_poly.pdbx_strand_id
1 'polypeptide(L)' 'MIRTQTTDYELIVAYQTLIEGLKKRISKTGVDDIKQLSHDFRQLYATEMKLFQLQTRSDQA' A
#
# COMPACT_ATOMS: atom_id res chain seq x y z
N MET A 1 -4.88 10.86 -23.32
CA MET A 1 -3.79 10.71 -22.32
C MET A 1 -4.16 11.23 -20.93
N ILE A 2 -5.06 12.23 -20.81
CA ILE A 2 -5.45 12.83 -19.51
C ILE A 2 -6.17 11.87 -18.54
N ARG A 3 -7.03 10.96 -19.03
CA ARG A 3 -7.79 10.03 -18.16
C ARG A 3 -6.92 9.06 -17.37
N THR A 4 -5.79 8.62 -17.93
CA THR A 4 -4.91 7.64 -17.28
C THR A 4 -4.22 8.24 -16.06
N GLN A 5 -3.81 9.51 -16.13
CA GLN A 5 -3.15 10.23 -15.03
C GLN A 5 -4.08 10.45 -13.83
N THR A 6 -5.37 10.75 -14.06
CA THR A 6 -6.35 10.91 -12.97
C THR A 6 -6.60 9.60 -12.24
N THR A 7 -6.73 8.49 -12.97
CA THR A 7 -6.95 7.16 -12.37
C THR A 7 -5.71 6.64 -11.63
N ASP A 8 -4.51 6.90 -12.16
CA ASP A 8 -3.26 6.51 -11.50
C ASP A 8 -3.06 7.31 -10.19
N TYR A 9 -3.42 8.61 -10.17
CA TYR A 9 -3.38 9.43 -8.95
C TYR A 9 -4.34 8.90 -7.86
N GLU A 10 -5.61 8.63 -8.21
CA GLU A 10 -6.59 8.08 -7.27
C GLU A 10 -6.14 6.73 -6.70
N LEU A 11 -5.54 5.89 -7.55
CA LEU A 11 -5.02 4.59 -7.15
C LEU A 11 -3.78 4.72 -6.25
N ILE A 12 -2.89 5.68 -6.49
CA ILE A 12 -1.76 6.02 -5.60
C ILE A 12 -2.29 6.41 -4.21
N VAL A 13 -3.27 7.30 -4.14
CA VAL A 13 -3.87 7.75 -2.88
C VAL A 13 -4.53 6.59 -2.13
N ALA A 14 -5.23 5.70 -2.84
CA ALA A 14 -5.83 4.51 -2.25
C ALA A 14 -4.77 3.58 -1.64
N TYR A 15 -3.65 3.34 -2.34
CA TYR A 15 -2.55 2.53 -1.83
C TYR A 15 -1.85 3.16 -0.62
N GLN A 16 -1.62 4.46 -0.62
CA GLN A 16 -1.08 5.19 0.53
C GLN A 16 -1.99 5.06 1.77
N THR A 17 -3.30 5.18 1.56
CA THR A 17 -4.30 5.03 2.64
C THR A 17 -4.28 3.61 3.21
N LEU A 18 -4.15 2.59 2.36
CA LEU A 18 -4.07 1.20 2.79
C LEU A 18 -2.80 0.94 3.61
N ILE A 19 -1.65 1.46 3.19
CA ILE A 19 -0.38 1.35 3.91
C ILE A 19 -0.49 1.91 5.33
N GLU A 20 -1.05 3.11 5.48
CA GLU A 20 -1.22 3.73 6.80
C GLU A 20 -2.21 2.95 7.69
N GLY A 21 -3.26 2.39 7.08
CA GLY A 21 -4.17 1.46 7.76
C GLY A 21 -3.47 0.20 8.27
N LEU A 22 -2.60 -0.40 7.45
CA LEU A 22 -1.82 -1.58 7.80
C LEU A 22 -0.82 -1.30 8.92
N LYS A 23 -0.05 -0.20 8.82
CA LYS A 23 0.88 0.22 9.88
C LYS A 23 0.18 0.45 11.21
N LYS A 24 -0.99 1.11 11.19
CA LYS A 24 -1.81 1.35 12.39
C LYS A 24 -2.37 0.06 12.99
N ARG A 25 -2.70 -0.93 12.15
CA ARG A 25 -3.16 -2.25 12.63
C ARG A 25 -2.01 -3.03 13.27
N ILE A 26 -0.86 -3.08 12.60
CA ILE A 26 0.37 -3.71 13.11
C ILE A 26 0.78 -3.11 14.45
N SER A 27 0.79 -1.77 14.58
CA SER A 27 1.21 -1.10 15.82
C SER A 27 0.29 -1.35 17.02
N LYS A 28 -0.92 -1.85 16.79
CA LYS A 28 -1.90 -2.22 17.82
C LYS A 28 -1.99 -3.72 18.06
N THR A 29 -1.36 -4.53 17.21
CA THR A 29 -1.40 -5.98 17.31
C THR A 29 -0.36 -6.44 18.33
N GLY A 30 -0.76 -7.31 19.26
CA GLY A 30 0.14 -7.89 20.25
C GLY A 30 1.26 -8.69 19.57
N VAL A 31 2.48 -8.63 20.12
CA VAL A 31 3.66 -9.34 19.58
C VAL A 31 3.52 -10.87 19.64
N ASP A 32 2.61 -11.35 20.47
CA ASP A 32 2.21 -12.74 20.63
C ASP A 32 1.26 -13.22 19.51
N ASP A 33 0.53 -12.32 18.84
CA ASP A 33 -0.31 -12.65 17.68
C ASP A 33 0.51 -12.69 16.38
N ILE A 34 1.43 -13.66 16.33
CA ILE A 34 2.37 -13.86 15.22
C ILE A 34 1.62 -14.09 13.90
N LYS A 35 0.45 -14.73 13.94
CA LYS A 35 -0.33 -15.03 12.73
C LYS A 35 -0.89 -13.75 12.12
N GLN A 36 -1.49 -12.88 12.94
CA GLN A 36 -2.00 -11.59 12.48
C GLN A 36 -0.86 -10.69 12.00
N LEU A 37 0.24 -10.61 12.75
CA LEU A 37 1.41 -9.82 12.38
C LEU A 37 2.00 -10.29 11.04
N SER A 38 2.20 -11.61 10.87
CA SER A 38 2.76 -12.16 9.63
C SER A 38 1.88 -11.87 8.43
N HIS A 39 0.56 -11.96 8.60
CA HIS A 39 -0.41 -11.62 7.58
C HIS A 39 -0.34 -10.13 7.21
N ASP A 40 -0.32 -9.26 8.21
CA ASP A 40 -0.35 -7.81 8.00
C ASP A 40 0.94 -7.25 7.44
N PHE A 41 2.10 -7.75 7.88
CA PHE A 41 3.38 -7.41 7.27
C PHE A 41 3.45 -7.87 5.82
N ARG A 42 2.96 -9.09 5.51
CA ARG A 42 2.91 -9.56 4.12
C ARG A 42 2.04 -8.66 3.25
N GLN A 43 0.87 -8.26 3.74
CA GLN A 43 0.01 -7.31 3.03
C GLN A 43 0.69 -5.95 2.87
N LEU A 44 1.38 -5.46 3.90
CA LEU A 44 2.10 -4.19 3.85
C LEU A 44 3.15 -4.19 2.74
N TYR A 45 4.05 -5.18 2.72
CA TYR A 45 5.08 -5.28 1.69
C TYR A 45 4.51 -5.44 0.28
N ALA A 46 3.47 -6.24 0.10
CA ALA A 46 2.81 -6.39 -1.20
C ALA A 46 2.19 -5.07 -1.68
N THR A 47 1.61 -4.30 -0.76
CA THR A 47 0.99 -3.00 -1.02
C THR A 47 2.04 -1.94 -1.38
N GLU A 48 3.14 -1.87 -0.63
CA GLU A 48 4.26 -0.96 -0.91
C GLU A 48 4.88 -1.24 -2.29
N MET A 49 5.04 -2.52 -2.66
CA MET A 49 5.54 -2.89 -3.99
C MET A 49 4.60 -2.45 -5.11
N LYS A 50 3.28 -2.59 -4.92
CA LYS A 50 2.29 -2.13 -5.91
C LYS A 50 2.28 -0.62 -6.07
N LEU A 51 2.40 0.11 -4.96
CA LEU A 51 2.52 1.57 -4.99
C LEU A 51 3.77 2.01 -5.75
N PHE A 52 4.92 1.39 -5.46
CA PHE A 52 6.18 1.69 -6.16
C PHE A 52 6.10 1.46 -7.67
N GLN A 53 5.50 0.35 -8.09
CA GLN A 53 5.27 0.05 -9.52
C GLN A 53 4.37 1.10 -10.19
N LEU A 54 3.33 1.53 -9.50
CA LEU A 54 2.38 2.52 -10.00
C LEU A 54 3.03 3.90 -10.15
N GLN A 55 3.81 4.33 -9.16
CA GLN A 55 4.56 5.59 -9.20
C GLN A 55 5.60 5.58 -10.33
N THR A 56 6.38 4.51 -10.45
CA THR A 56 7.38 4.37 -11.53
C THR A 56 6.74 4.45 -12.91
N ARG A 57 5.58 3.83 -13.10
CA ARG A 57 4.82 3.91 -14.36
C ARG A 57 4.32 5.34 -14.62
N SER A 58 3.83 6.03 -13.60
CA SER A 58 3.36 7.42 -13.71
C SER A 58 4.50 8.38 -14.05
N ASP A 59 5.70 8.18 -13.51
CA ASP A 59 6.87 9.02 -13.78
C ASP A 59 7.42 8.84 -15.20
N GLN A 60 7.11 7.70 -15.84
CA GLN A 60 7.51 7.37 -17.21
C GLN A 60 6.46 7.77 -18.28
N ALA A 61 5.28 8.24 -17.87
CA ALA A 61 4.12 8.50 -18.74
C ALA A 61 3.92 9.99 -19.06
#